data_AF-A0A929I156-F1
#
_entry.id   AF-A0A929I156-F1
#
_cell.length_a   1.000
_cell.length_b   1.000
_cell.length_c   1.000
_cell.angle_alpha   90.00
_cell.angle_beta   90.00
_cell.angle_gamma   90.00
#
_symmetry.space_group_name_H-M   'P 1'
#
loop_
_entity.id
_entity.type
_entity.pdbx_description
1 polymer ?
#
loop_
_entity_poly.entity_id
_entity_poly.type
_entity_poly.pdbx_seq_one_letter_code
_entity_poly.pdbx_strand_id
1 'polypeptide(L)'
;VREGNKLKKVVAEKTIDSVTTWKQRRKSMQEMCKSCHGINQIEGFYQQFDDLVNLYNDKFAKPGKKIVDMLKKDGIWKNTGFQHKIGYTWFEIWHHEGRRARMAVAMNAPDYTHWHGMYEISRNFYHEFLPEVQELADHAGQGAKYKKIIQELLDKPENLWIRTGGSAETMKLIEEEQKLRYNQ
;
A
#
# COMPACT_ATOMS: atom_id res chain seq x y z
N VAL A 1 -34.87 8.92 14.74
CA VAL A 1 -35.44 9.88 15.70
C VAL A 1 -35.53 9.17 17.06
N ARG A 2 -35.26 9.84 18.19
CA ARG A 2 -35.45 9.22 19.51
C ARG A 2 -36.87 9.47 20.00
N GLU A 3 -37.52 8.44 20.51
CA GLU A 3 -38.83 8.52 21.15
C GLU A 3 -38.66 7.91 22.55
N GLY A 4 -38.51 8.78 23.56
CA GLY A 4 -37.99 8.40 24.87
C GLY A 4 -36.58 7.79 24.79
N ASN A 5 -36.37 6.65 25.46
CA ASN A 5 -35.08 5.94 25.49
C ASN A 5 -34.85 4.98 24.30
N LYS A 6 -35.77 4.92 23.32
CA LYS A 6 -35.66 4.02 22.17
C LYS A 6 -35.31 4.78 20.89
N LEU A 7 -34.41 4.22 20.09
CA LEU A 7 -34.13 4.69 18.74
C LEU A 7 -35.26 4.21 17.80
N LYS A 8 -36.04 5.15 17.28
CA LYS A 8 -37.05 4.90 16.24
C LYS A 8 -36.37 4.99 14.87
N LYS A 9 -36.36 3.88 14.14
CA LYS A 9 -35.93 3.82 12.74
C LYS A 9 -36.96 4.56 11.90
N VAL A 10 -36.59 5.73 11.39
CA VAL A 10 -37.39 6.45 10.40
C VAL A 10 -36.76 6.16 9.05
N VAL A 11 -37.49 5.45 8.21
CA VAL A 11 -37.09 5.21 6.82
C VAL A 11 -37.67 6.36 6.01
N ALA A 12 -36.79 7.26 5.58
CA ALA A 12 -37.14 8.32 4.64
C ALA A 12 -36.49 7.98 3.30
N GLU A 13 -37.28 8.03 2.24
CA GLU A 13 -36.75 7.94 0.88
C GLU A 13 -35.96 9.20 0.59
N LYS A 14 -34.66 9.04 0.31
CA LYS A 14 -33.75 10.14 -0.01
C LYS A 14 -33.23 9.90 -1.41
N THR A 15 -33.41 10.89 -2.28
CA THR A 15 -32.80 10.92 -3.61
C THR A 15 -31.51 11.74 -3.55
N ILE A 16 -30.50 11.31 -4.31
CA ILE A 16 -29.28 12.08 -4.48
C ILE A 16 -29.58 13.18 -5.50
N ASP A 17 -29.53 14.43 -5.07
CA ASP A 17 -29.78 15.59 -5.93
C ASP A 17 -28.64 15.77 -6.96
N SER A 18 -27.38 15.68 -6.53
CA SER A 18 -26.22 15.73 -7.42
C SER A 18 -24.98 15.08 -6.81
N VAL A 19 -24.02 14.69 -7.66
CA VAL A 19 -22.74 14.10 -7.26
C VAL A 19 -21.59 14.91 -7.86
N THR A 20 -20.76 15.50 -7.00
CA THR A 20 -19.50 16.13 -7.43
C THR A 20 -18.47 15.07 -7.79
N THR A 21 -18.02 15.08 -9.04
CA THR A 21 -16.99 14.16 -9.55
C THR A 21 -15.63 14.39 -8.86
N TRP A 22 -14.77 13.37 -8.85
CA TRP A 22 -13.41 13.52 -8.32
C TRP A 22 -12.59 14.55 -9.09
N LYS A 23 -12.81 14.69 -10.41
CA LYS A 23 -12.16 15.70 -11.25
C LYS A 23 -12.52 17.12 -10.82
N GLN A 24 -13.79 17.37 -10.52
CA GLN A 24 -14.25 18.65 -9.98
C GLN A 24 -13.63 18.92 -8.60
N ARG A 25 -13.61 17.92 -7.70
CA ARG A 25 -12.98 18.06 -6.37
C ARG A 25 -11.49 18.38 -6.47
N ARG A 26 -10.76 17.69 -7.34
CA ARG A 26 -9.33 17.94 -7.58
C ARG A 26 -9.10 19.34 -8.15
N LYS A 27 -9.91 19.77 -9.12
CA LYS A 27 -9.86 21.13 -9.66
C LYS A 27 -10.06 22.16 -8.54
N SER A 28 -11.07 22.00 -7.70
CA SER A 28 -11.32 22.90 -6.56
C SER A 28 -10.13 22.96 -5.60
N MET A 29 -9.48 21.82 -5.31
CA MET A 29 -8.27 21.80 -4.49
C MET A 29 -7.10 22.53 -5.17
N GLN A 30 -6.87 22.30 -6.47
CA GLN A 30 -5.83 22.99 -7.24
C GLN A 30 -6.03 24.50 -7.26
N GLU A 31 -7.27 25.00 -7.38
CA GLU A 31 -7.56 26.44 -7.30
C GLU A 31 -7.14 27.04 -5.95
N MET A 32 -7.24 26.28 -4.86
CA MET A 32 -6.76 26.76 -3.55
C MET A 32 -5.25 26.78 -3.44
N CYS A 33 -4.56 25.83 -4.06
CA CYS A 33 -3.10 25.85 -4.13
C CYS A 33 -2.57 27.08 -4.90
N LYS A 34 -3.30 27.54 -5.93
CA LYS A 34 -2.93 28.72 -6.74
C LYS A 34 -2.93 30.03 -5.96
N SER A 35 -3.54 30.07 -4.78
CA SER A 35 -3.46 31.24 -3.90
C SER A 35 -2.02 31.54 -3.44
N CYS A 36 -1.13 30.54 -3.43
CA CYS A 36 0.25 30.69 -2.95
C CYS A 36 1.33 30.09 -3.88
N HIS A 37 0.98 29.11 -4.74
CA HIS A 37 1.95 28.34 -5.52
C HIS A 37 1.77 28.54 -7.04
N GLY A 38 2.89 28.52 -7.77
CA GLY A 38 2.89 28.53 -9.24
C GLY A 38 2.37 27.22 -9.84
N ILE A 39 1.83 27.27 -11.06
CA ILE A 39 1.16 26.13 -11.71
C ILE A 39 2.06 24.89 -11.82
N ASN A 40 3.33 25.06 -12.18
CA ASN A 40 4.27 23.94 -12.32
C ASN A 40 4.49 23.19 -10.98
N GLN A 41 4.49 23.91 -9.85
CA GLN A 41 4.62 23.28 -8.53
C GLN A 41 3.37 22.46 -8.19
N ILE A 42 2.19 22.99 -8.50
CA ILE A 42 0.91 22.32 -8.26
C ILE A 42 0.82 21.06 -9.11
N GLU A 43 1.11 21.14 -10.40
CA GLU A 43 1.10 20.00 -11.31
C GLU A 43 2.11 18.94 -10.89
N GLY A 44 3.34 19.34 -10.55
CA GLY A 44 4.37 18.44 -10.05
C GLY A 44 3.97 17.72 -8.76
N PHE A 45 3.40 18.44 -7.79
CA PHE A 45 2.87 17.84 -6.55
C PHE A 45 1.81 16.78 -6.85
N TYR A 46 0.85 17.10 -7.72
CA TYR A 46 -0.26 16.22 -8.05
C TYR A 46 0.17 14.99 -8.86
N GLN A 47 1.19 15.13 -9.70
CA GLN A 47 1.83 14.00 -10.38
C GLN A 47 2.52 13.07 -9.37
N GLN A 48 3.37 13.62 -8.47
CA GLN A 48 4.04 12.83 -7.43
C GLN A 48 3.05 12.14 -6.49
N PHE A 49 1.95 12.83 -6.13
CA PHE A 49 0.89 12.26 -5.32
C PHE A 49 0.25 11.04 -5.99
N ASP A 50 -0.16 11.19 -7.26
CA ASP A 50 -0.78 10.09 -8.00
C ASP A 50 0.20 8.93 -8.21
N ASP A 51 1.46 9.23 -8.52
CA ASP A 51 2.50 8.21 -8.72
C ASP A 51 2.75 7.40 -7.45
N LEU A 52 2.82 8.02 -6.27
CA LEU A 52 2.97 7.29 -5.02
C LEU A 52 1.73 6.41 -4.74
N VAL A 53 0.53 6.95 -4.93
CA VAL A 53 -0.71 6.19 -4.70
C VAL A 53 -0.77 4.99 -5.64
N ASN A 54 -0.41 5.16 -6.91
CA ASN A 54 -0.36 4.08 -7.89
C ASN A 54 0.72 3.07 -7.54
N LEU A 55 1.93 3.51 -7.16
CA LEU A 55 3.01 2.63 -6.71
C LEU A 55 2.57 1.75 -5.54
N TYR A 56 1.97 2.34 -4.50
CA TYR A 56 1.43 1.59 -3.37
C TYR A 56 0.36 0.57 -3.81
N ASN A 57 -0.58 1.03 -4.64
CA ASN A 57 -1.70 0.20 -5.09
C ASN A 57 -1.25 -0.99 -5.92
N ASP A 58 -0.36 -0.76 -6.89
CA ASP A 58 0.03 -1.76 -7.87
C ASP A 58 1.09 -2.73 -7.33
N LYS A 59 2.03 -2.22 -6.52
CA LYS A 59 3.11 -3.03 -5.96
C LYS A 59 2.67 -3.85 -4.75
N PHE A 60 1.79 -3.31 -3.90
CA PHE A 60 1.47 -3.92 -2.60
C PHE A 60 -0.01 -4.24 -2.43
N ALA A 61 -0.89 -3.23 -2.58
CA ALA A 61 -2.30 -3.39 -2.18
C ALA A 61 -3.06 -4.40 -3.05
N LYS A 62 -2.97 -4.29 -4.38
CA LYS A 62 -3.66 -5.20 -5.31
C LYS A 62 -3.11 -6.64 -5.21
N PRO A 63 -1.78 -6.88 -5.26
CA PRO A 63 -1.23 -8.24 -5.10
C PRO A 63 -1.54 -8.84 -3.74
N GLY A 64 -1.37 -8.09 -2.64
CA GLY A 64 -1.66 -8.58 -1.30
C GLY A 64 -3.14 -8.90 -1.11
N LYS A 65 -4.05 -8.04 -1.59
CA LYS A 65 -5.49 -8.31 -1.56
C LYS A 65 -5.83 -9.58 -2.35
N LYS A 66 -5.24 -9.77 -3.54
CA LYS A 66 -5.45 -10.98 -4.33
C LYS A 66 -5.05 -12.23 -3.55
N ILE A 67 -3.91 -12.21 -2.87
CA ILE A 67 -3.45 -13.32 -2.01
C ILE A 67 -4.43 -13.59 -0.86
N VAL A 68 -4.87 -12.53 -0.16
CA VAL A 68 -5.86 -12.67 0.93
C VAL A 68 -7.19 -13.23 0.43
N ASP A 69 -7.68 -12.79 -0.73
CA ASP A 69 -8.90 -13.31 -1.32
C ASP A 69 -8.76 -14.81 -1.66
N MET A 70 -7.59 -15.23 -2.15
CA MET A 70 -7.28 -16.65 -2.41
C MET A 70 -7.26 -17.45 -1.10
N LEU A 71 -6.56 -16.97 -0.06
CA LEU A 71 -6.51 -17.63 1.25
C LEU A 71 -7.91 -17.83 1.85
N LYS A 72 -8.80 -16.84 1.67
CA LYS A 72 -10.21 -16.94 2.10
C LYS A 72 -10.97 -17.98 1.29
N LYS A 73 -10.82 -17.97 -0.04
CA LYS A 73 -11.46 -18.95 -0.94
C LYS A 73 -11.02 -20.38 -0.63
N ASP A 74 -9.76 -20.56 -0.30
CA ASP A 74 -9.14 -21.85 -0.01
C ASP A 74 -9.37 -22.32 1.44
N GLY A 75 -10.12 -21.55 2.24
CA GLY A 75 -10.46 -21.88 3.62
C GLY A 75 -9.31 -21.75 4.62
N ILE A 76 -8.15 -21.26 4.18
CA ILE A 76 -6.95 -21.04 5.00
C ILE A 76 -7.16 -19.82 5.91
N TRP A 77 -7.73 -18.75 5.36
CA TRP A 77 -8.08 -17.54 6.11
C TRP A 77 -9.57 -17.54 6.42
N LYS A 78 -9.91 -17.64 7.72
CA LYS A 78 -11.30 -17.58 8.20
C LYS A 78 -11.58 -16.27 8.94
N ASN A 79 -12.85 -15.86 8.95
CA ASN A 79 -13.33 -14.65 9.64
C ASN A 79 -12.54 -13.38 9.25
N THR A 80 -12.33 -12.48 10.21
CA THR A 80 -11.56 -11.24 10.02
C THR A 80 -10.07 -11.50 9.83
N GLY A 81 -9.57 -12.67 10.24
CA GLY A 81 -8.14 -13.00 10.23
C GLY A 81 -7.38 -12.49 11.44
N PHE A 82 -7.95 -11.58 12.23
CA PHE A 82 -7.32 -11.03 13.44
C PHE A 82 -7.15 -12.07 14.57
N GLN A 83 -7.65 -13.29 14.38
CA GLN A 83 -7.35 -14.41 15.26
C GLN A 83 -5.91 -14.94 15.05
N HIS A 84 -5.24 -14.51 13.98
CA HIS A 84 -3.90 -14.95 13.58
C HIS A 84 -3.00 -13.75 13.22
N LYS A 85 -1.68 -13.95 13.32
CA LYS A 85 -0.66 -12.92 13.02
C LYS A 85 -0.86 -12.28 11.65
N ILE A 86 -1.11 -13.10 10.62
CA ILE A 86 -1.32 -12.63 9.24
C ILE A 86 -2.44 -11.60 9.08
N GLY A 87 -3.47 -11.65 9.93
CA GLY A 87 -4.54 -10.66 9.96
C GLY A 87 -4.02 -9.26 10.31
N TYR A 88 -3.16 -9.20 11.33
CA TYR A 88 -2.51 -7.97 11.75
C TYR A 88 -1.47 -7.52 10.72
N THR A 89 -0.61 -8.43 10.25
CA THR A 89 0.41 -8.12 9.22
C THR A 89 -0.22 -7.48 7.98
N TRP A 90 -1.32 -8.06 7.48
CA TRP A 90 -2.03 -7.49 6.34
C TRP A 90 -2.68 -6.15 6.69
N PHE A 91 -3.30 -6.02 7.86
CA PHE A 91 -3.91 -4.77 8.31
C PHE A 91 -2.91 -3.62 8.43
N GLU A 92 -1.71 -3.87 8.94
CA GLU A 92 -0.63 -2.89 8.99
C GLU A 92 -0.30 -2.37 7.58
N ILE A 93 -0.09 -3.29 6.64
CA ILE A 93 0.24 -2.98 5.24
C ILE A 93 -0.85 -2.12 4.58
N TRP A 94 -2.12 -2.53 4.63
CA TRP A 94 -3.15 -1.85 3.84
C TRP A 94 -3.84 -0.67 4.56
N HIS A 95 -3.99 -0.77 5.88
CA HIS A 95 -4.78 0.17 6.65
C HIS A 95 -3.93 1.19 7.38
N HIS A 96 -2.93 0.76 8.14
CA HIS A 96 -2.16 1.67 8.98
C HIS A 96 -1.09 2.37 8.15
N GLU A 97 -0.12 1.61 7.66
CA GLU A 97 1.02 2.10 6.90
C GLU A 97 0.57 2.60 5.52
N GLY A 98 -0.25 1.80 4.81
CA GLY A 98 -0.81 2.16 3.50
C GLY A 98 -1.71 3.41 3.51
N ARG A 99 -2.42 3.70 4.60
CA ARG A 99 -3.14 4.98 4.75
C ARG A 99 -2.16 6.11 5.08
N ARG A 100 -1.22 5.86 5.99
CA ARG A 100 -0.24 6.86 6.42
C ARG A 100 0.57 7.36 5.24
N ALA A 101 1.13 6.47 4.41
CA ALA A 101 1.88 6.87 3.21
C ALA A 101 1.06 7.76 2.26
N ARG A 102 -0.18 7.36 1.96
CA ARG A 102 -1.07 8.11 1.05
C ARG A 102 -1.54 9.45 1.61
N MET A 103 -1.80 9.53 2.90
CA MET A 103 -2.14 10.79 3.56
C MET A 103 -0.92 11.70 3.68
N ALA A 104 0.25 11.13 4.00
CA ALA A 104 1.49 11.88 4.15
C ALA A 104 1.90 12.58 2.85
N VAL A 105 1.82 11.89 1.71
CA VAL A 105 2.12 12.52 0.42
C VAL A 105 1.13 13.62 0.07
N ALA A 106 -0.15 13.44 0.39
CA ALA A 106 -1.17 14.47 0.17
C ALA A 106 -0.91 15.74 1.03
N MET A 107 -0.17 15.59 2.12
CA MET A 107 0.18 16.66 3.07
C MET A 107 1.65 17.12 2.95
N ASN A 108 2.38 16.69 1.91
CA ASN A 108 3.82 17.00 1.74
C ASN A 108 4.69 16.61 2.95
N ALA A 109 4.45 15.46 3.58
CA ALA A 109 5.24 14.92 4.68
C ALA A 109 6.18 13.80 4.17
N PRO A 110 7.40 14.12 3.70
CA PRO A 110 8.27 13.14 3.02
C PRO A 110 8.74 12.01 3.93
N ASP A 111 9.02 12.31 5.20
CA ASP A 111 9.44 11.32 6.19
C ASP A 111 8.35 10.26 6.46
N TYR A 112 7.10 10.72 6.63
CA TYR A 112 5.94 9.84 6.80
C TYR A 112 5.52 9.14 5.51
N THR A 113 5.84 9.71 4.36
CA THR A 113 5.62 9.09 3.06
C THR A 113 6.59 7.92 2.86
N HIS A 114 7.85 8.10 3.24
CA HIS A 114 8.91 7.13 3.03
C HIS A 114 9.17 6.24 4.24
N TRP A 115 9.88 6.73 5.25
CA TRP A 115 10.37 5.95 6.39
C TRP A 115 9.26 5.34 7.23
N HIS A 116 8.22 6.12 7.54
CA HIS A 116 7.06 5.61 8.26
C HIS A 116 5.94 5.13 7.33
N GLY A 117 6.17 5.07 6.02
CA GLY A 117 5.16 4.70 5.03
C GLY A 117 5.66 3.55 4.18
N MET A 118 6.14 3.89 2.99
CA MET A 118 6.57 2.91 1.98
C MET A 118 7.67 1.94 2.47
N TYR A 119 8.55 2.38 3.36
CA TYR A 119 9.57 1.51 3.96
C TYR A 119 8.95 0.40 4.81
N GLU A 120 8.05 0.76 5.75
CA GLU A 120 7.37 -0.20 6.61
C GLU A 120 6.47 -1.14 5.80
N ILE A 121 5.72 -0.60 4.83
CA ILE A 121 4.90 -1.38 3.89
C ILE A 121 5.75 -2.41 3.16
N SER A 122 6.88 -1.99 2.59
CA SER A 122 7.77 -2.88 1.84
C SER A 122 8.35 -3.95 2.75
N ARG A 123 8.90 -3.56 3.90
CA ARG A 123 9.49 -4.49 4.87
C ARG A 123 8.46 -5.55 5.27
N ASN A 124 7.29 -5.13 5.72
CA ASN A 124 6.25 -6.04 6.19
C ASN A 124 5.70 -6.91 5.05
N PHE A 125 5.55 -6.37 3.85
CA PHE A 125 5.08 -7.14 2.70
C PHE A 125 6.03 -8.30 2.37
N TYR A 126 7.33 -8.02 2.21
CA TYR A 126 8.28 -9.05 1.78
C TYR A 126 8.76 -9.96 2.91
N HIS A 127 8.95 -9.43 4.12
CA HIS A 127 9.59 -10.18 5.22
C HIS A 127 8.62 -10.75 6.24
N GLU A 128 7.36 -10.32 6.27
CA GLU A 128 6.35 -10.86 7.19
C GLU A 128 5.21 -11.52 6.40
N PHE A 129 4.52 -10.76 5.54
CA PHE A 129 3.30 -11.21 4.89
C PHE A 129 3.52 -12.39 3.94
N LEU A 130 4.47 -12.30 2.98
CA LEU A 130 4.70 -13.41 2.04
C LEU A 130 5.18 -14.70 2.73
N PRO A 131 6.12 -14.67 3.70
CA PRO A 131 6.47 -15.85 4.49
C PRO A 131 5.29 -16.44 5.27
N GLU A 132 4.50 -15.61 5.95
CA GLU A 132 3.31 -16.08 6.70
C GLU A 132 2.26 -16.73 5.79
N VAL A 133 2.07 -16.18 4.58
CA VAL A 133 1.20 -16.78 3.55
C VAL A 133 1.69 -18.19 3.21
N GLN A 134 3.00 -18.34 2.98
CA GLN A 134 3.61 -19.62 2.63
C GLN A 134 3.45 -20.64 3.77
N GLU A 135 3.77 -20.24 5.01
CA GLU A 135 3.66 -21.11 6.18
C GLU A 135 2.22 -21.62 6.40
N LEU A 136 1.24 -20.72 6.31
CA LEU A 136 -0.18 -21.10 6.44
C LEU A 136 -0.63 -22.02 5.30
N ALA A 137 -0.14 -21.79 4.08
CA ALA A 137 -0.43 -22.66 2.95
C ALA A 137 0.20 -24.06 3.11
N ASP A 138 1.43 -24.14 3.63
CA ASP A 138 2.12 -25.40 3.91
C ASP A 138 1.33 -26.23 4.94
N HIS A 139 0.92 -25.61 6.07
CA HIS A 139 0.08 -26.26 7.07
C HIS A 139 -1.28 -26.72 6.54
N ALA A 140 -1.83 -26.00 5.55
CA ALA A 140 -3.09 -26.36 4.91
C ALA A 140 -2.95 -27.35 3.75
N GLY A 141 -1.75 -27.88 3.47
CA GLY A 141 -1.49 -28.80 2.36
C GLY A 141 -1.55 -28.15 0.97
N GLN A 142 -1.52 -26.81 0.89
CA GLN A 142 -1.55 -26.03 -0.36
C GLN A 142 -0.22 -25.30 -0.62
N GLY A 143 0.85 -25.68 0.07
CA GLY A 143 2.17 -25.06 -0.02
C GLY A 143 2.69 -24.83 -1.44
N ALA A 144 2.63 -25.86 -2.29
CA ALA A 144 3.12 -25.79 -3.67
C ALA A 144 2.38 -24.73 -4.52
N LYS A 145 1.07 -24.57 -4.30
CA LYS A 145 0.24 -23.58 -4.99
C LYS A 145 0.66 -22.16 -4.64
N TYR A 146 0.81 -21.87 -3.34
CA TYR A 146 1.18 -20.54 -2.88
C TYR A 146 2.64 -20.21 -3.16
N LYS A 147 3.53 -21.20 -3.11
CA LYS A 147 4.93 -21.02 -3.52
C LYS A 147 5.02 -20.54 -4.96
N LYS A 148 4.25 -21.14 -5.87
CA LYS A 148 4.17 -20.69 -7.27
C LYS A 148 3.64 -19.26 -7.39
N ILE A 149 2.55 -18.93 -6.70
CA ILE A 149 1.95 -17.58 -6.73
C ILE A 149 2.94 -16.52 -6.21
N ILE A 150 3.62 -16.81 -5.11
CA ILE A 150 4.62 -15.91 -4.52
C ILE A 150 5.79 -15.76 -5.49
N GLN A 151 6.29 -16.85 -6.06
CA GLN A 151 7.38 -16.79 -7.03
C GLN A 151 7.02 -15.95 -8.27
N GLU A 152 5.83 -16.14 -8.84
CA GLU A 152 5.33 -15.31 -9.96
C GLU A 152 5.25 -13.82 -9.61
N LEU A 153 4.93 -13.49 -8.36
CA LEU A 153 4.96 -12.11 -7.87
C LEU A 153 6.40 -11.58 -7.79
N LEU A 154 7.32 -12.36 -7.21
CA LEU A 154 8.73 -11.98 -7.04
C LEU A 154 9.50 -11.92 -8.36
N ASP A 155 9.05 -12.63 -9.40
CA ASP A 155 9.69 -12.62 -10.71
C ASP A 155 9.41 -11.37 -11.54
N LYS A 156 8.44 -10.54 -11.12
CA LYS A 156 8.13 -9.29 -11.83
C LYS A 156 9.31 -8.30 -11.82
N PRO A 157 9.45 -7.46 -12.87
CA PRO A 157 10.59 -6.53 -13.00
C PRO A 157 10.81 -5.61 -11.79
N GLU A 158 9.75 -5.13 -11.15
CA GLU A 158 9.81 -4.24 -9.99
C GLU A 158 10.42 -4.88 -8.73
N ASN A 159 10.66 -6.19 -8.75
CA ASN A 159 11.26 -6.99 -7.69
C ASN A 159 12.71 -7.43 -8.02
N LEU A 160 13.31 -6.91 -9.09
CA LEU A 160 14.69 -7.22 -9.49
C LEU A 160 15.70 -7.03 -8.34
N TRP A 161 15.46 -6.05 -7.46
CA TRP A 161 16.29 -5.76 -6.29
C TRP A 161 16.48 -6.96 -5.35
N ILE A 162 15.55 -7.92 -5.33
CA ILE A 162 15.67 -9.14 -4.51
C ILE A 162 16.84 -10.01 -4.99
N ARG A 163 17.12 -10.00 -6.29
CA ARG A 163 18.21 -10.77 -6.91
C ARG A 163 19.50 -9.98 -6.98
N THR A 164 19.41 -8.68 -7.27
CA THR A 164 20.61 -7.87 -7.57
C THR A 164 21.05 -7.01 -6.39
N GLY A 165 20.16 -6.57 -5.51
CA GLY A 165 20.42 -5.51 -4.53
C GLY A 165 21.55 -5.78 -3.55
N GLY A 166 21.83 -7.06 -3.25
CA GLY A 166 22.96 -7.49 -2.42
C GLY A 166 23.99 -8.34 -3.18
N SER A 167 23.97 -8.34 -4.51
CA SER A 167 24.94 -9.10 -5.30
C SER A 167 26.35 -8.53 -5.13
N ALA A 168 27.37 -9.37 -5.29
CA ALA A 168 28.76 -8.93 -5.22
C ALA A 168 29.05 -7.81 -6.24
N GLU A 169 28.44 -7.86 -7.44
CA GLU A 169 28.58 -6.77 -8.41
C GLU A 169 27.96 -5.47 -7.90
N THR A 170 26.74 -5.52 -7.35
CA THR A 170 26.06 -4.34 -6.82
C THR A 170 26.80 -3.73 -5.64
N MET A 171 27.30 -4.55 -4.72
CA MET A 171 28.10 -4.08 -3.58
C MET A 171 29.40 -3.42 -4.04
N LYS A 172 30.08 -4.01 -5.04
CA LYS A 172 31.28 -3.41 -5.63
C LYS A 172 30.99 -2.05 -6.26
N LEU A 173 29.88 -1.92 -7.00
CA LEU A 173 29.47 -0.63 -7.57
C LEU A 173 29.18 0.42 -6.48
N ILE A 174 28.52 0.01 -5.39
CA ILE A 174 28.26 0.90 -4.23
C ILE A 174 29.57 1.35 -3.59
N GLU A 175 30.52 0.44 -3.37
CA GLU A 175 31.82 0.77 -2.80
C GLU A 175 32.61 1.73 -3.70
N GLU A 176 32.60 1.51 -5.02
CA GLU A 176 33.23 2.40 -6.00
C GLU A 176 32.59 3.80 -5.99
N GLU A 177 31.25 3.88 -5.95
CA GLU A 177 30.53 5.16 -5.83
C GLU A 177 30.88 5.87 -4.51
N GLN A 178 30.93 5.14 -3.38
CA GLN A 178 31.29 5.70 -2.09
C GLN A 178 32.70 6.28 -2.09
N LYS A 179 33.68 5.57 -2.66
CA LYS A 179 35.06 6.08 -2.80
C LYS A 179 35.10 7.37 -3.61
N LEU A 180 34.41 7.41 -4.75
CA LEU A 180 34.32 8.61 -5.59
C LEU A 180 33.64 9.77 -4.87
N ARG A 181 32.57 9.49 -4.12
CA ARG A 181 31.74 10.52 -3.47
C ARG A 181 32.36 11.08 -2.20
N TYR A 182 33.03 10.24 -1.42
CA TYR A 182 33.58 10.60 -0.11
C TYR A 182 35.10 10.70 -0.10
N ASN A 183 35.75 10.57 -1.26
CA ASN A 183 37.20 10.72 -1.45
C ASN A 183 38.02 9.81 -0.51
N GLN A 184 37.54 8.57 -0.33
CA GLN A 184 38.18 7.50 0.45
C GLN A 184 39.00 6.57 -0.45
#